data_AF-A0AAE3NQ53-F1
#
_entry.id   AF-A0AAE3NQ53-F1
#
_cell.length_a   1.000
_cell.length_b   1.000
_cell.length_c   1.000
_cell.angle_alpha   90.00
_cell.angle_beta   90.00
_cell.angle_gamma   90.00
#
_symmetry.space_group_name_H-M   'P 1'
#
loop_
_entity.id
_entity.type
_entity.pdbx_description
1 polymer ?
#
loop_
_entity_poly.entity_id
_entity_poly.type
_entity_poly.pdbx_seq_one_letter_code
_entity_poly.pdbx_strand_id
1 'polypeptide(L)' 'MTSSLRISPLRVAPLRTAFRRAAPPRPPDPELQWRRDPLSHPDIQAMSERELADLPFAPHGLRPV' A
#
# COMPACT_ATOMS: atom_id res chain seq x y z
N MET A 1 -52.87 -40.09 -20.07
CA MET A 1 -52.14 -39.04 -19.33
C MET A 1 -50.69 -39.49 -19.20
N THR A 2 -49.77 -38.99 -20.03
CA THR A 2 -48.33 -39.31 -19.91
C THR A 2 -47.53 -38.01 -20.05
N SER A 3 -47.16 -37.43 -18.91
CA SER A 3 -46.38 -36.20 -18.81
C SER A 3 -44.91 -36.50 -19.12
N SER A 4 -44.38 -35.87 -20.18
CA SER A 4 -42.96 -35.96 -20.53
C SER A 4 -42.19 -34.82 -19.84
N LEU A 5 -41.56 -35.12 -18.69
CA LEU A 5 -40.63 -34.20 -18.03
C LEU A 5 -39.37 -34.05 -18.90
N ARG A 6 -39.19 -32.90 -19.54
CA ARG A 6 -37.92 -32.55 -20.20
C ARG A 6 -36.99 -31.94 -19.16
N ILE A 7 -36.05 -32.74 -18.67
CA ILE A 7 -34.97 -32.28 -17.80
C ILE A 7 -33.98 -31.50 -18.66
N SER A 8 -33.88 -30.20 -18.46
CA SER A 8 -32.86 -29.37 -19.10
C SER A 8 -31.51 -29.57 -18.41
N PRO A 9 -30.41 -29.77 -19.14
CA PRO A 9 -29.09 -29.82 -18.53
C PRO A 9 -28.67 -28.42 -18.08
N LEU A 10 -28.35 -28.28 -16.80
CA LEU A 10 -27.70 -27.09 -16.26
C LEU A 10 -26.32 -26.96 -16.91
N ARG A 11 -26.14 -25.97 -17.79
CA ARG A 11 -24.81 -25.61 -18.28
C ARG A 11 -23.99 -25.05 -17.13
N VAL A 12 -23.05 -25.83 -16.62
CA VAL A 12 -22.02 -25.35 -15.69
C VAL A 12 -21.07 -24.46 -16.49
N ALA A 13 -21.13 -23.14 -16.25
CA ALA A 13 -20.18 -22.20 -16.82
C ALA A 13 -18.79 -22.47 -16.22
N PRO A 14 -17.70 -22.47 -17.02
CA PRO A 14 -16.36 -22.57 -16.46
C PRO A 14 -16.12 -21.31 -15.62
N LEU A 15 -15.69 -21.51 -14.37
CA LEU A 15 -15.15 -20.47 -13.52
C LEU A 15 -13.96 -19.86 -14.26
N ARG A 16 -14.21 -18.79 -15.01
CA ARG A 16 -13.15 -18.00 -15.63
C ARG A 16 -12.37 -17.45 -14.46
N THR A 17 -11.21 -18.05 -14.20
CA THR A 17 -10.18 -17.47 -13.34
C THR A 17 -9.74 -16.18 -14.02
N ALA A 18 -10.51 -15.11 -13.78
CA ALA A 18 -10.09 -13.77 -14.07
C ALA A 18 -8.90 -13.56 -13.12
N PHE A 19 -7.70 -13.69 -13.65
CA PHE A 19 -6.52 -13.10 -13.03
C PHE A 19 -6.83 -11.60 -12.92
N ARG A 20 -7.39 -11.23 -11.77
CA ARG A 20 -7.59 -9.84 -11.38
C ARG A 20 -6.19 -9.26 -11.40
N ARG A 21 -5.87 -8.46 -12.42
CA ARG A 21 -4.67 -7.63 -12.41
C ARG A 21 -4.70 -6.90 -11.07
N ALA A 22 -3.81 -7.28 -10.16
CA ALA A 22 -3.65 -6.55 -8.93
C ALA A 22 -3.28 -5.13 -9.35
N ALA A 23 -4.01 -4.13 -8.83
CA ALA A 23 -3.57 -2.76 -8.98
C ALA A 23 -2.12 -2.68 -8.47
N PRO A 24 -1.24 -1.92 -9.14
CA PRO A 24 0.10 -1.71 -8.63
C PRO A 24 0.00 -1.24 -7.17
N PRO A 25 0.90 -1.69 -6.29
CA PRO A 25 0.90 -1.24 -4.90
C PRO A 25 0.91 0.28 -4.90
N ARG A 26 -0.02 0.87 -4.14
CA ARG A 26 -0.08 2.32 -3.99
C ARG A 26 1.26 2.75 -3.39
N PRO A 27 1.88 3.84 -3.87
CA PRO A 27 3.09 4.36 -3.24
C PRO A 27 2.83 4.54 -1.74
N PRO A 28 3.87 4.34 -0.89
CA PRO A 28 3.74 4.52 0.54
C PRO A 28 3.21 5.92 0.80
N ASP A 29 2.30 6.01 1.77
CA ASP A 29 1.83 7.31 2.23
C ASP A 29 3.04 8.07 2.80
N PRO A 30 3.42 9.23 2.22
CA PRO A 30 4.55 10.00 2.72
C PRO A 30 4.37 10.35 4.20
N GLU A 31 3.11 10.51 4.64
CA GLU A 31 2.75 10.73 6.04
C GLU A 31 2.99 9.51 6.94
N LEU A 32 3.05 8.31 6.39
CA LEU A 32 3.43 7.10 7.14
C LEU A 32 4.94 6.83 7.05
N GLN A 33 5.60 7.32 6.01
CA GLN A 33 7.03 7.10 5.79
C GLN A 33 7.86 7.91 6.80
N TRP A 34 7.62 9.22 6.92
CA TRP A 34 8.37 10.07 7.86
C TRP A 34 8.15 9.70 9.34
N ARG A 35 6.97 9.17 9.67
CA ARG A 35 6.68 8.64 11.01
C ARG A 35 7.55 7.43 11.37
N ARG A 36 7.98 6.65 10.38
CA ARG A 36 8.85 5.47 10.56
C ARG A 36 10.31 5.82 10.41
N ASP A 37 10.62 6.74 9.50
CA ASP A 37 11.94 7.28 9.25
C ASP A 37 11.87 8.81 9.21
N PRO A 38 12.17 9.48 10.34
CA PRO A 38 12.13 10.95 10.42
C PRO A 38 13.02 11.65 9.38
N LEU A 39 14.07 11.00 8.88
CA LEU A 39 14.95 11.58 7.86
C LEU A 39 14.31 11.61 6.45
N SER A 40 13.22 10.89 6.24
CA SER A 40 12.43 10.93 5.00
C SER A 40 11.45 12.13 4.93
N HIS A 41 11.47 13.07 5.89
CA HIS A 41 10.60 14.24 5.87
C HIS A 41 10.84 15.11 4.62
N PRO A 42 9.80 15.59 3.91
CA PRO A 42 9.97 16.40 2.69
C PRO A 42 10.84 17.64 2.89
N ASP A 43 10.62 18.40 3.96
CA ASP A 43 11.46 19.56 4.31
C ASP A 43 12.94 19.19 4.47
N ILE A 44 13.27 18.10 5.17
CA ILE A 44 14.66 17.63 5.34
C ILE A 44 15.26 17.23 3.98
N GLN A 45 14.50 16.55 3.12
CA GLN A 45 14.94 16.16 1.78
C GLN A 45 15.19 17.36 0.85
N ALA A 46 14.54 18.49 1.11
CA ALA A 46 14.71 19.72 0.35
C ALA A 46 15.93 20.56 0.81
N MET A 47 16.53 20.24 1.96
CA MET A 47 17.66 20.98 2.51
C MET A 47 18.96 20.68 1.77
N SER A 48 19.77 21.71 1.56
CA SER A 48 21.16 21.58 1.09
C SER A 48 22.06 20.97 2.16
N GLU A 49 23.23 20.47 1.76
CA GLU A 49 24.22 19.91 2.69
C GLU A 49 24.64 20.91 3.78
N ARG A 50 24.76 22.20 3.45
CA ARG A 50 25.08 23.24 4.42
C ARG A 50 23.96 23.43 5.43
N GLU A 51 22.71 23.47 4.97
CA GLU A 51 21.55 23.62 5.86
C GLU A 51 21.39 22.39 6.76
N LEU A 52 21.66 21.18 6.24
CA LEU A 52 21.69 19.96 7.05
C LEU A 52 22.77 20.02 8.13
N ALA A 53 23.93 20.63 7.84
CA ALA A 53 25.02 20.78 8.81
C ALA A 53 24.69 21.76 9.95
N ASP A 54 23.76 22.69 9.72
CA ASP A 54 23.27 23.65 10.71
C ASP A 54 22.10 23.11 11.56
N LEU A 55 21.59 21.91 11.26
CA LEU A 55 20.51 21.30 12.05
C LEU A 55 20.96 21.00 13.49
N PRO A 56 20.05 21.17 14.48
CA PRO A 56 20.36 20.83 15.85
C PRO A 56 20.49 19.32 15.99
N PHE A 57 21.71 18.83 16.28
CA PHE A 57 21.87 17.50 16.89
C PHE A 57 21.27 17.61 18.29
N ALA A 58 20.07 17.07 18.52
CA ALA A 58 19.43 17.09 19.82
C ALA A 58 19.72 15.78 20.58
N PRO A 59 20.76 15.69 21.44
CA PRO A 59 21.05 14.49 22.21
C PRO A 59 20.02 14.20 23.33
N HIS A 60 19.06 15.10 23.56
CA HIS A 60 18.12 15.02 24.70
C HIS A 60 16.75 14.43 24.34
N GLY A 61 16.49 14.12 23.06
CA GLY A 61 15.19 13.66 22.56
C GLY A 61 14.94 12.15 22.64
N LEU A 62 15.99 11.35 22.85
CA LEU A 62 15.86 9.90 23.01
C LEU A 62 15.63 9.59 24.50
N ARG A 63 14.40 9.79 25.01
CA ARG A 63 14.02 9.17 26.28
C ARG A 63 14.00 7.65 26.05
N PRO A 64 14.84 6.85 26.72
CA PRO A 64 14.62 5.41 26.78
C PRO A 64 13.34 5.21 27.60
N VAL A 65 12.38 4.48 27.02
CA VAL A 65 11.21 3.94 27.74
C VAL A 65 11.56 2.63 28.42
#